data_AF-A0A1W1CMH5-F1
#
_entry.id   AF-A0A1W1CMH5-F1
#
_cell.length_a   1.000
_cell.length_b   1.000
_cell.length_c   1.000
_cell.angle_alpha   90.00
_cell.angle_beta   90.00
_cell.angle_gamma   90.00
#
_symmetry.space_group_name_H-M   'P 1'
#
loop_
_entity.id
_entity.type
_entity.pdbx_description
1 polymer ?
#
loop_
_entity_poly.entity_id
_entity_poly.type
_entity_poly.pdbx_seq_one_letter_code
_entity_poly.pdbx_strand_id
1 'polypeptide(L)'
;MLFIIIKTIHLFAVFIYGGFLITDNLFLNKMPRNLNEEEHKKARESFMMFVRKVVPPSLIVAVLTGLYLITQIFGSIGEDGMTTFQMMLSLKAFLGIWLGIRGFNQVYLKIQPLVFKSHVLPFTFVITIIFLSQFMHLGL
;
A
#
# COMPACT_ATOMS: atom_id res chain seq x y z
N MET A 1 2.78 -25.14 1.93
CA MET A 1 3.51 -24.45 3.01
C MET A 1 4.08 -23.10 2.56
N LEU A 2 4.86 -23.04 1.47
CA LEU A 2 5.44 -21.79 0.95
C LEU A 2 4.41 -20.68 0.68
N PHE A 3 3.29 -21.01 0.02
CA PHE A 3 2.21 -20.06 -0.24
C PHE A 3 1.68 -19.40 1.04
N ILE A 4 1.44 -20.18 2.10
CA ILE A 4 0.93 -19.68 3.38
C ILE A 4 1.96 -18.73 4.01
N ILE A 5 3.24 -19.11 4.01
CA ILE A 5 4.32 -18.27 4.54
C ILE A 5 4.37 -16.93 3.80
N ILE A 6 4.38 -16.96 2.46
CA ILE A 6 4.43 -15.73 1.65
C ILE A 6 3.17 -14.89 1.85
N LYS A 7 2.00 -15.51 1.95
CA LYS A 7 0.74 -14.81 2.26
C LYS A 7 0.79 -14.12 3.62
N THR A 8 1.34 -14.76 4.65
CA THR A 8 1.51 -14.16 5.97
C THR A 8 2.48 -12.98 5.93
N ILE A 9 3.62 -13.12 5.24
CA ILE A 9 4.58 -12.03 5.05
C ILE A 9 3.92 -10.85 4.31
N HIS A 10 3.17 -11.13 3.24
CA HIS A 10 2.43 -10.14 2.48
C HIS A 10 1.46 -9.35 3.37
N LEU A 11 0.64 -10.06 4.15
CA LEU A 11 -0.31 -9.43 5.07
C LEU A 11 0.39 -8.53 6.09
N PHE A 12 1.47 -9.01 6.71
CA PHE A 12 2.24 -8.22 7.67
C PHE A 12 2.82 -6.94 7.04
N ALA A 13 3.39 -7.07 5.84
CA ALA A 13 3.94 -5.94 5.09
C ALA A 13 2.86 -4.90 4.72
N VAL A 14 1.69 -5.35 4.27
CA VAL A 14 0.53 -4.48 3.98
C VAL A 14 0.02 -3.81 5.25
N PHE A 15 -0.02 -4.50 6.39
CA PHE A 15 -0.44 -3.91 7.67
C PHE A 15 0.49 -2.79 8.13
N ILE A 16 1.80 -2.95 7.99
CA ILE A 16 2.77 -1.88 8.30
C ILE A 16 2.51 -0.65 7.43
N TYR A 17 2.40 -0.85 6.12
CA TYR A 17 2.20 0.25 5.18
C TYR A 17 0.85 0.95 5.37
N GLY A 18 -0.24 0.18 5.44
CA GLY A 18 -1.59 0.69 5.66
C GLY A 18 -1.73 1.37 7.04
N GLY A 19 -1.15 0.77 8.08
CA GLY A 19 -1.15 1.32 9.44
C GLY A 19 -0.45 2.67 9.52
N PHE A 20 0.67 2.85 8.80
CA PHE A 20 1.31 4.16 8.65
C PHE A 20 0.37 5.16 7.98
N LEU A 21 -0.24 4.81 6.84
CA LEU A 21 -1.13 5.74 6.11
C LEU A 21 -2.36 6.15 6.95
N ILE A 22 -2.91 5.23 7.73
CA ILE A 22 -4.00 5.53 8.68
C ILE A 22 -3.50 6.51 9.75
N THR A 23 -2.37 6.20 10.40
CA THR A 23 -1.78 7.04 11.45
C THR A 23 -1.48 8.44 10.93
N ASP A 24 -0.92 8.52 9.72
CA ASP A 24 -0.56 9.76 9.07
C ASP A 24 -1.77 10.66 8.80
N ASN A 25 -2.78 10.12 8.11
CA ASN A 25 -3.91 10.89 7.64
C ASN A 25 -4.91 11.22 8.76
N LEU A 26 -5.13 10.29 9.70
CA LEU A 26 -6.15 10.46 10.73
C LEU A 26 -5.66 11.21 11.96
N PHE A 27 -4.35 11.14 12.27
CA PHE A 27 -3.78 11.67 13.50
C PHE A 27 -2.69 12.71 13.23
N LEU A 28 -1.58 12.33 12.56
CA LEU A 28 -0.41 13.21 12.44
C LEU A 28 -0.71 14.49 11.66
N ASN A 29 -1.46 14.39 10.56
CA ASN A 29 -1.86 15.56 9.77
C ASN A 29 -2.82 16.51 10.53
N LYS A 30 -3.38 16.10 11.69
CA LYS A 30 -4.23 16.93 12.54
C LYS A 30 -3.50 17.55 13.73
N MET A 31 -2.28 17.11 14.04
CA MET A 31 -1.48 17.64 15.14
C MET A 31 -1.21 19.15 15.09
N PRO A 32 -1.10 19.82 13.92
CA PRO A 32 -0.96 21.28 13.86
C PRO A 32 -2.09 22.08 14.53
N ARG A 33 -3.23 21.45 14.84
CA ARG A 33 -4.33 22.13 15.55
C ARG A 33 -3.98 22.49 17.00
N ASN A 34 -3.05 21.76 17.60
CA ASN A 34 -2.72 21.85 19.03
C ASN A 34 -1.22 22.11 19.29
N LEU A 35 -0.41 22.20 18.24
CA LEU A 35 1.04 22.41 18.32
C LEU A 35 1.42 23.64 17.51
N ASN A 36 2.41 24.40 17.98
CA ASN A 36 3.01 25.43 17.15
C ASN A 36 3.88 24.79 16.03
N GLU A 37 4.33 25.59 15.07
CA GLU A 37 5.05 25.07 13.89
C GLU A 37 6.35 24.32 14.25
N GLU A 38 7.10 24.79 15.25
CA GLU A 38 8.37 24.19 15.67
C GLU A 38 8.14 22.84 16.35
N GLU A 39 7.20 22.79 17.29
CA GLU A 39 6.78 21.57 17.99
C GLU A 39 6.25 20.53 17.01
N HIS A 40 5.38 20.95 16.09
CA HIS A 40 4.84 20.08 15.07
C HIS A 40 5.95 19.50 14.19
N LYS A 41 6.88 20.33 13.72
CA LYS A 41 8.02 19.89 12.89
C LYS A 41 8.90 18.88 13.64
N LYS A 42 9.20 19.15 14.91
CA LYS A 42 10.01 18.25 15.75
C LYS A 42 9.32 16.90 15.95
N ALA A 43 8.05 16.91 16.37
CA ALA A 43 7.25 15.69 16.55
C ALA A 43 7.14 14.88 15.26
N ARG A 44 6.90 15.57 14.13
CA ARG A 44 6.80 14.96 12.81
C ARG A 44 8.09 14.29 12.40
N GLU A 45 9.24 14.96 12.54
CA GLU A 45 10.53 14.40 12.12
C GLU A 45 10.97 13.24 13.04
N SER A 46 10.73 13.34 14.35
CA SER A 46 10.96 12.23 15.30
C SER A 46 10.15 10.98 14.94
N PHE A 47 8.94 11.13 14.40
CA PHE A 47 8.19 9.98 13.88
C PHE A 47 8.70 9.51 12.52
N MET A 48 8.91 10.45 11.59
CA MET A 48 9.28 10.13 10.21
C MET A 48 10.65 9.46 10.08
N MET A 49 11.59 9.69 11.01
CA MET A 49 12.90 9.03 11.01
C MET A 49 12.78 7.49 11.13
N PHE A 50 11.79 6.99 11.87
CA PHE A 50 11.54 5.55 12.02
C PHE A 50 10.70 5.02 10.86
N VAL A 51 9.67 5.76 10.45
CA VAL A 51 8.82 5.43 9.31
C VAL A 51 9.64 5.17 8.06
N ARG A 52 10.59 6.05 7.72
CA ARG A 52 11.40 5.94 6.50
C ARG A 52 12.26 4.67 6.46
N LYS A 53 12.57 4.07 7.62
CA LYS A 53 13.34 2.83 7.72
C LYS A 53 12.49 1.56 7.58
N VAL A 54 11.19 1.65 7.87
CA VAL A 54 10.31 0.48 7.97
C VAL A 54 9.28 0.46 6.83
N VAL A 55 8.60 1.58 6.60
CA VAL A 55 7.45 1.64 5.69
C VAL A 55 7.84 1.43 4.21
N PRO A 56 8.88 2.07 3.66
CA PRO A 56 9.25 1.83 2.26
C PRO A 56 9.72 0.40 1.98
N PRO A 57 10.60 -0.22 2.80
CA PRO A 57 10.92 -1.64 2.63
C PRO A 57 9.69 -2.54 2.74
N SER A 58 8.78 -2.29 3.70
CA SER A 58 7.53 -3.06 3.80
C SER A 58 6.66 -2.93 2.56
N LEU A 59 6.57 -1.75 1.94
CA LEU A 59 5.84 -1.59 0.68
C LEU A 59 6.45 -2.42 -0.46
N ILE A 60 7.78 -2.45 -0.57
CA ILE A 60 8.45 -3.30 -1.57
C ILE A 60 8.14 -4.77 -1.31
N VAL A 61 8.26 -5.23 -0.06
CA VAL A 61 7.92 -6.61 0.32
C VAL A 61 6.48 -6.93 -0.02
N ALA A 62 5.53 -6.03 0.28
CA ALA A 62 4.13 -6.19 -0.05
C ALA A 62 3.91 -6.35 -1.56
N VAL A 63 4.59 -5.55 -2.39
CA VAL A 63 4.46 -5.63 -3.86
C VAL A 63 5.05 -6.94 -4.39
N LEU A 64 6.27 -7.30 -4.00
CA LEU A 64 6.93 -8.53 -4.49
C LEU A 64 6.17 -9.78 -4.08
N THR A 65 5.76 -9.86 -2.82
CA THR A 65 4.94 -10.99 -2.33
C THR A 65 3.55 -10.99 -2.94
N GLY A 66 2.95 -9.82 -3.18
CA GLY A 66 1.65 -9.70 -3.85
C GLY A 66 1.71 -10.20 -5.30
N LEU A 67 2.74 -9.80 -6.04
CA LEU A 67 2.99 -10.28 -7.40
C LEU A 67 3.16 -11.81 -7.43
N TYR A 68 3.94 -12.37 -6.51
CA TYR A 68 4.05 -13.82 -6.37
C TYR A 68 2.68 -14.47 -6.09
N LEU A 69 1.91 -13.95 -5.13
CA LEU A 69 0.61 -14.54 -4.78
C LEU A 69 -0.35 -14.51 -5.98
N ILE A 70 -0.31 -13.44 -6.78
CA ILE A 70 -1.10 -13.33 -8.01
C ILE A 70 -0.75 -14.48 -8.96
N THR A 71 0.53 -14.78 -9.21
CA THR A 71 0.90 -15.88 -10.12
C THR A 71 0.38 -17.26 -9.66
N GLN A 72 0.13 -17.43 -8.36
CA GLN A 72 -0.40 -18.67 -7.80
C GLN A 72 -1.93 -18.80 -7.90
N ILE A 73 -2.66 -17.68 -7.99
CA ILE A 73 -4.13 -17.68 -7.90
C ILE A 73 -4.84 -17.14 -9.14
N PHE A 74 -4.12 -16.50 -10.08
CA PHE A 74 -4.75 -15.82 -11.22
C PHE A 74 -5.43 -16.80 -12.19
N GLY A 75 -4.85 -17.99 -12.39
CA GLY A 75 -5.35 -19.00 -13.32
C GLY A 75 -5.17 -18.61 -14.80
N SER A 76 -5.72 -19.41 -15.70
CA SER A 76 -5.77 -19.12 -17.13
C SER A 76 -6.94 -18.19 -17.47
N ILE A 77 -6.77 -17.38 -18.52
CA ILE A 77 -7.85 -16.58 -19.11
C ILE A 77 -8.61 -17.48 -20.09
N GLY A 78 -9.94 -17.56 -19.96
CA GLY A 78 -10.79 -18.37 -20.83
C GLY A 78 -11.06 -17.71 -22.17
N GLU A 79 -11.76 -18.40 -23.06
CA GLU A 79 -12.14 -17.88 -24.38
C GLU A 79 -13.05 -16.65 -24.28
N ASP A 80 -13.92 -16.61 -23.27
CA ASP A 80 -14.81 -15.48 -22.97
C ASP A 80 -14.10 -14.32 -22.24
N GLY A 81 -12.79 -14.43 -22.00
CA GLY A 81 -11.99 -13.41 -21.34
C GLY A 81 -11.78 -13.62 -19.83
N MET A 82 -11.53 -12.52 -19.12
CA MET A 82 -11.23 -12.54 -17.68
C MET A 82 -12.50 -12.67 -16.84
N THR A 83 -12.47 -13.54 -15.83
CA THR A 83 -13.53 -13.61 -14.81
C THR A 83 -13.59 -12.35 -13.97
N THR A 84 -14.72 -12.10 -13.30
CA THR A 84 -14.86 -11.00 -12.33
C THR A 84 -13.75 -11.02 -11.28
N PHE A 85 -13.40 -12.20 -10.78
CA PHE A 85 -12.28 -12.38 -9.86
C PHE A 85 -10.95 -11.89 -10.47
N GLN A 86 -10.62 -12.32 -11.69
CA GLN A 86 -9.40 -11.92 -12.39
C GLN A 86 -9.36 -10.41 -12.68
N MET A 87 -10.48 -9.81 -13.07
CA MET A 87 -10.60 -8.37 -13.27
C MET A 87 -10.36 -7.59 -11.97
N MET A 88 -11.00 -7.98 -10.87
CA MET A 88 -10.81 -7.34 -9.56
C MET A 88 -9.40 -7.52 -9.03
N LEU A 89 -8.82 -8.72 -9.20
CA LEU A 89 -7.44 -9.01 -8.82
C LEU A 89 -6.45 -8.17 -9.64
N SER A 90 -6.70 -7.99 -10.93
CA SER A 90 -5.88 -7.15 -11.81
C SER A 90 -5.93 -5.68 -11.40
N LEU A 91 -7.12 -5.16 -11.07
CA LEU A 91 -7.27 -3.80 -10.55
C LEU A 91 -6.52 -3.62 -9.23
N LYS A 92 -6.65 -4.58 -8.31
CA LYS A 92 -5.92 -4.58 -7.04
C LYS A 92 -4.40 -4.62 -7.25
N ALA A 93 -3.93 -5.45 -8.19
CA ALA A 93 -2.53 -5.53 -8.56
C ALA A 93 -2.02 -4.19 -9.13
N PHE A 94 -2.78 -3.59 -10.04
CA PHE A 94 -2.46 -2.28 -10.63
C PHE A 94 -2.31 -1.20 -9.55
N LEU A 95 -3.29 -1.08 -8.64
CA LEU A 95 -3.23 -0.11 -7.53
C LEU A 95 -2.03 -0.39 -6.61
N GLY A 96 -1.75 -1.65 -6.29
CA GLY A 96 -0.62 -2.04 -5.44
C GLY A 96 0.74 -1.75 -6.09
N ILE A 97 0.91 -2.09 -7.37
CA ILE A 97 2.14 -1.82 -8.14
C ILE A 97 2.37 -0.32 -8.25
N TRP A 98 1.33 0.46 -8.52
CA TRP A 98 1.43 1.92 -8.55
C TRP A 98 1.97 2.49 -7.23
N LEU A 99 1.42 2.03 -6.10
CA LEU A 99 1.93 2.42 -4.77
C LEU A 99 3.40 2.03 -4.61
N GLY A 100 3.75 0.80 -5.00
CA GLY A 100 5.12 0.28 -5.01
C GLY A 100 6.11 1.17 -5.76
N ILE A 101 5.81 1.45 -7.03
CA ILE A 101 6.64 2.30 -7.91
C ILE A 101 6.78 3.70 -7.30
N ARG A 102 5.67 4.30 -6.83
CA ARG A 102 5.70 5.61 -6.19
C ARG A 102 6.61 5.62 -4.95
N GLY A 103 6.44 4.66 -4.04
CA GLY A 103 7.22 4.58 -2.81
C GLY A 103 8.70 4.30 -3.09
N PHE A 104 9.00 3.43 -4.06
CA PHE A 104 10.36 3.15 -4.49
C PHE A 104 11.04 4.41 -5.05
N ASN A 105 10.38 5.11 -5.99
CA ASN A 105 10.93 6.32 -6.61
C ASN A 105 11.17 7.44 -5.58
N GLN A 106 10.26 7.59 -4.62
CA GLN A 106 10.37 8.61 -3.57
C GLN A 106 11.54 8.35 -2.62
N VAL A 107 11.80 7.09 -2.27
CA VAL A 107 12.75 6.73 -1.20
C VAL A 107 14.14 6.44 -1.77
N TYR A 108 14.24 5.69 -2.86
CA TYR A 108 15.51 5.21 -3.41
C TYR A 108 16.05 6.10 -4.53
N LEU A 109 15.17 6.59 -5.41
CA LEU A 109 15.58 7.48 -6.51
C LEU A 109 15.57 8.96 -6.12
N LYS A 110 15.06 9.30 -4.92
CA LYS A 110 14.84 10.68 -4.44
C LYS A 110 14.05 11.55 -5.44
N ILE A 111 13.35 10.91 -6.38
CA ILE A 111 12.49 11.60 -7.35
C ILE A 111 11.23 12.00 -6.58
N GLN A 112 11.00 13.30 -6.43
CA GLN A 112 9.75 13.77 -5.86
C GLN A 112 8.61 13.30 -6.78
N PRO A 113 7.59 12.58 -6.25
CA PRO A 113 6.48 12.13 -7.09
C PRO A 113 5.81 13.37 -7.72
N LEU A 114 5.79 13.40 -9.05
CA LEU A 114 5.58 14.58 -9.90
C LEU A 114 4.28 15.37 -9.66
N VAL A 115 3.35 14.93 -8.81
CA VAL A 115 2.02 15.57 -8.68
C VAL A 115 1.43 15.59 -7.26
N PHE A 116 1.88 14.75 -6.29
CA PHE A 116 1.19 14.65 -4.99
C PHE A 116 2.13 14.50 -3.78
N LYS A 117 2.36 15.61 -3.06
CA LYS A 117 3.05 15.64 -1.75
C LYS A 117 2.22 15.02 -0.61
N SER A 118 0.94 14.75 -0.85
CA SER A 118 0.00 14.24 0.15
C SER A 118 -0.04 12.71 0.20
N HIS A 119 -0.21 12.15 1.40
CA HIS A 119 -0.49 10.73 1.63
C HIS A 119 -1.97 10.36 1.45
N VAL A 120 -2.83 11.33 1.10
CA VAL A 120 -4.27 11.09 0.88
C VAL A 120 -4.50 10.14 -0.30
N LEU A 121 -3.86 10.37 -1.46
CA LEU A 121 -4.05 9.50 -2.62
C LEU A 121 -3.59 8.05 -2.35
N PRO A 122 -2.39 7.80 -1.78
CA PRO A 122 -2.00 6.47 -1.33
C PRO A 122 -2.99 5.84 -0.35
N PHE A 123 -3.52 6.64 0.58
CA PHE A 123 -4.50 6.18 1.54
C PHE A 123 -5.80 5.76 0.86
N THR A 124 -6.33 6.56 -0.08
CA THR A 124 -7.49 6.20 -0.89
C THR A 124 -7.27 4.89 -1.62
N PHE A 125 -6.09 4.67 -2.21
CA PHE A 125 -5.78 3.41 -2.90
C PHE A 125 -5.79 2.22 -1.95
N VAL A 126 -5.23 2.35 -0.75
CA VAL A 126 -5.29 1.29 0.27
C VAL A 126 -6.72 0.98 0.67
N ILE A 127 -7.55 2.01 0.91
CA ILE A 127 -8.98 1.82 1.23
C ILE A 127 -9.70 1.12 0.08
N THR A 128 -9.49 1.55 -1.17
CA THR A 128 -10.05 0.89 -2.35
C THR A 128 -9.62 -0.58 -2.45
N ILE A 129 -8.34 -0.89 -2.21
CA ILE A 129 -7.83 -2.26 -2.21
C ILE A 129 -8.53 -3.13 -1.15
N ILE A 130 -8.78 -2.58 0.04
CA ILE A 130 -9.50 -3.28 1.12
C ILE A 130 -10.93 -3.57 0.70
N PHE A 131 -11.66 -2.59 0.17
CA PHE A 131 -13.02 -2.77 -0.33
C PHE A 131 -13.07 -3.80 -1.46
N LEU A 132 -12.20 -3.69 -2.47
CA LEU A 132 -12.09 -4.68 -3.54
C LEU A 132 -11.93 -6.09 -2.98
N SER A 133 -11.08 -6.26 -1.95
CA SER A 133 -10.86 -7.56 -1.31
C SER A 133 -12.12 -8.13 -0.65
N GLN A 134 -13.04 -7.27 -0.17
CA GLN A 134 -14.33 -7.72 0.36
C GLN A 134 -15.27 -8.19 -0.74
N PHE A 135 -15.24 -7.59 -1.94
CA PHE A 135 -16.16 -8.00 -3.01
C PHE A 135 -15.64 -9.18 -3.84
N MET A 136 -14.36 -9.52 -3.74
CA MET A 136 -13.75 -10.63 -4.49
C MET A 136 -14.35 -12.02 -4.23
N HIS A 137 -15.04 -12.24 -3.10
CA HIS A 137 -15.69 -13.52 -2.79
C HIS A 137 -17.15 -13.58 -3.24
N LEU A 138 -17.74 -12.46 -3.69
CA LEU A 138 -19.13 -12.37 -4.10
C LEU A 138 -19.33 -12.63 -5.61
N GLY A 139 -18.24 -12.75 -6.38
CA GLY A 139 -18.26 -13.05 -7.81
C GLY A 139 -18.08 -14.54 -8.12
N LEU A 140 -18.94 -15.38 -7.54
CA LEU A 140 -19.16 -16.78 -7.97
C LEU A 140 -20.23 -16.82 -9.06
#